data_AF-A0A314Z1V0-F1
#
_entry.id   AF-A0A314Z1V0-F1
#
_cell.length_a   1.000
_cell.length_b   1.000
_cell.length_c   1.000
_cell.angle_alpha   90.00
_cell.angle_beta   90.00
_cell.angle_gamma   90.00
#
_symmetry.space_group_name_H-M   'P 1'
#
loop_
_entity.id
_entity.type
_entity.pdbx_description
1 polymer ?
#
loop_
_entity_poly.entity_id
_entity_poly.type
_entity_poly.pdbx_seq_one_letter_code
_entity_poly.pdbx_strand_id
1 'polypeptide(L)'
;MGHRFWDDEESLLPSRFGNGQMADAKLGQWLFLLACAVTLLKAAGVPVEITYVQSAVAKGAGEKLNANMLITGGGWCNNVTTCVGRKNTRLGSSKQMLKAIAFSGILSNRKMFNPDFYNWNRIKVRYCDGASFTGDVAAVNPGSARNLPPSCTSKLRPGLCFFPQYMASQIRTRIFFVNAAYDSWQIKNILAPGVADPHGTWNECKLDIKNCSPTQLKAMQDFRVQFLSAIGGMTGCPLKGMFIDSCYAHCQTEMQETWLMADSPVLNKTHQLEQ
;
A
#
# COMPACT_ATOMS: atom_id res chain seq x y z
N MET A 1 -14.50 10.60 11.76
CA MET A 1 -13.50 11.69 11.90
C MET A 1 -12.50 11.56 10.75
N GLY A 2 -12.63 12.39 9.72
CA GLY A 2 -11.69 12.42 8.60
C GLY A 2 -10.49 13.27 8.96
N HIS A 3 -9.35 12.64 9.25
CA HIS A 3 -8.11 13.37 9.48
C HIS A 3 -7.47 13.76 8.14
N ARG A 4 -7.02 15.02 8.08
CA ARG A 4 -6.29 15.70 7.00
C ARG A 4 -5.01 14.96 6.60
N PHE A 5 -5.13 13.93 5.78
CA PHE A 5 -4.00 13.10 5.33
C PHE A 5 -3.66 13.27 3.84
N TRP A 6 -4.49 13.95 3.04
CA TRP A 6 -4.41 13.91 1.57
C TRP A 6 -4.92 15.18 0.87
N ASP A 7 -4.90 16.33 1.54
CA ASP A 7 -5.31 17.61 0.92
C ASP A 7 -4.03 18.35 0.48
N ASP A 8 -3.74 18.36 -0.82
CA ASP A 8 -2.76 19.27 -1.43
C ASP A 8 -3.43 20.64 -1.62
N GLU A 9 -2.86 21.68 -1.00
CA GLU A 9 -3.26 23.08 -1.16
C GLU A 9 -2.36 23.72 -2.23
N GLU A 10 -2.88 23.86 -3.45
CA GLU A 10 -2.25 24.65 -4.51
C GLU A 10 -3.30 25.62 -5.07
N SER A 11 -3.20 26.90 -4.73
CA SER A 11 -3.60 28.03 -5.59
C SER A 11 -3.63 29.35 -4.81
N LEU A 12 -2.58 30.19 -4.92
CA LEU A 12 -2.74 31.65 -4.88
C LEU A 12 -1.54 32.31 -5.60
N LEU A 13 -1.68 32.58 -6.90
CA LEU A 13 -1.05 33.74 -7.53
C LEU A 13 -2.08 34.42 -8.44
N PRO A 14 -2.32 35.74 -8.28
CA PRO A 14 -3.33 36.45 -9.05
C PRO A 14 -2.80 36.89 -10.43
N SER A 15 -3.67 36.79 -11.42
CA SER A 15 -3.54 37.38 -12.74
C SER A 15 -3.90 38.87 -12.70
N ARG A 16 -2.99 39.74 -13.18
CA ARG A 16 -3.33 41.07 -13.71
C ARG A 16 -2.26 41.54 -14.71
N PHE A 17 -2.69 41.80 -15.94
CA PHE A 17 -1.94 42.49 -16.99
C PHE A 17 -2.02 44.02 -16.79
N GLY A 18 -0.95 44.74 -17.13
CA GLY A 18 -0.97 46.20 -17.28
C GLY A 18 0.40 46.83 -17.57
N ASN A 19 0.66 47.05 -18.86
CA ASN A 19 1.52 48.05 -19.54
C ASN A 19 2.87 48.51 -18.92
N GLY A 20 3.96 48.35 -19.69
CA GLY A 20 5.18 49.13 -19.48
C GLY A 20 6.37 48.70 -20.34
N GLN A 21 6.56 49.41 -21.45
CA GLN A 21 7.84 49.79 -22.09
C GLN A 21 8.86 48.71 -22.54
N MET A 22 9.42 49.00 -23.71
CA MET A 22 10.43 48.24 -24.46
C MET A 22 11.75 48.16 -23.66
N ALA A 23 11.86 47.15 -22.80
CA ALA A 23 13.08 46.85 -22.05
C ALA A 23 14.02 45.98 -22.89
N ASP A 24 15.11 46.61 -23.32
CA ASP A 24 16.44 46.08 -23.64
C ASP A 24 16.51 44.58 -24.01
N ALA A 25 16.66 44.28 -25.31
CA ALA A 25 16.76 42.92 -25.86
C ALA A 25 17.84 42.06 -25.16
N LYS A 26 18.85 42.70 -24.54
CA LYS A 26 19.87 42.03 -23.74
C LYS A 26 19.29 41.42 -22.45
N LEU A 27 18.38 42.11 -21.76
CA LEU A 27 17.75 41.61 -20.54
C LEU A 27 16.84 40.40 -20.82
N GLY A 28 16.11 40.43 -21.95
CA GLY A 28 15.31 39.30 -22.42
C GLY A 28 16.16 38.06 -22.72
N GLN A 29 17.35 38.25 -23.31
CA GLN A 29 18.28 37.17 -23.63
C GLN A 29 18.92 36.57 -22.37
N TRP A 30 19.27 37.40 -21.38
CA TRP A 30 19.75 36.93 -20.07
C TRP A 30 18.68 36.17 -19.29
N LEU A 31 17.43 36.63 -19.31
CA LEU A 31 16.30 35.92 -18.69
C LEU A 31 16.01 34.58 -19.38
N PHE A 32 16.14 34.51 -20.70
CA PHE A 32 16.01 33.26 -21.45
C PHE A 32 17.14 32.27 -21.13
N LEU A 33 18.38 32.74 -21.04
CA LEU A 33 19.52 31.92 -20.65
C LEU A 33 19.42 31.44 -19.20
N LEU A 34 18.92 32.26 -18.28
CA LEU A 34 18.61 31.88 -16.90
C LEU A 34 17.48 30.84 -16.85
N ALA A 35 16.41 31.02 -17.64
CA ALA A 35 15.33 30.03 -17.75
C ALA A 35 15.84 28.71 -18.36
N CYS A 36 16.71 28.76 -19.37
CA CYS A 36 17.39 27.59 -19.94
C CYS A 36 18.32 26.91 -18.92
N ALA A 37 19.07 27.68 -18.12
CA ALA A 37 19.93 27.14 -17.07
C ALA A 37 19.11 26.51 -15.92
N VAL A 38 17.99 27.12 -15.52
CA VAL A 38 17.07 26.60 -14.49
C VAL A 38 16.31 25.36 -14.98
N THR A 39 15.98 25.28 -16.27
CA THR A 39 15.40 24.07 -16.87
C THR A 39 16.45 22.95 -17.03
N LEU A 40 17.71 23.29 -17.33
CA LEU A 40 18.82 22.33 -17.33
C LEU A 40 19.20 21.84 -15.91
N LEU A 41 18.97 22.65 -14.87
CA LEU A 41 19.15 22.26 -13.46
C LEU A 41 18.00 21.39 -12.92
N LYS A 42 16.84 21.37 -13.60
CA LYS A 42 15.68 20.51 -13.27
C LYS A 42 15.63 19.28 -14.18
N ALA A 43 16.58 18.36 -14.04
CA ALA A 43 16.37 16.91 -14.26
C ALA A 43 17.70 16.13 -14.21
N ALA A 44 18.40 16.16 -13.07
CA ALA A 44 19.29 15.05 -12.73
C ALA A 44 18.51 14.07 -11.85
N GLY A 45 17.41 13.52 -12.39
CA GLY A 45 16.78 12.34 -11.81
C GLY A 45 17.77 11.19 -11.98
N VAL A 46 18.34 10.70 -10.89
CA VAL A 46 19.16 9.48 -10.94
C VAL A 46 18.23 8.36 -11.43
N PRO A 47 18.53 7.68 -12.54
CA PRO A 47 17.71 6.56 -12.99
C PRO A 47 17.67 5.51 -11.87
N VAL A 48 16.48 5.27 -11.31
CA VAL A 48 16.25 4.16 -10.39
C VAL A 48 16.08 2.94 -11.27
N GLU A 49 17.17 2.19 -11.44
CA GLU A 49 17.16 0.93 -12.15
C GLU A 49 16.12 -0.01 -11.49
N ILE A 50 15.10 -0.39 -12.25
CA ILE A 50 14.18 -1.44 -11.84
C ILE A 50 14.96 -2.75 -11.95
N THR A 51 15.56 -3.18 -10.85
CA THR A 51 16.17 -4.50 -10.79
C THR A 51 15.06 -5.53 -10.69
N TYR A 52 14.68 -6.13 -11.81
CA TYR A 52 14.03 -7.45 -11.78
C TYR A 52 15.06 -8.41 -11.23
N VAL A 53 14.94 -8.75 -9.96
CA VAL A 53 15.77 -9.82 -9.39
C VAL A 53 15.35 -11.09 -10.14
N GLN A 54 16.25 -11.68 -10.94
CA GLN A 54 15.94 -12.93 -11.66
C GLN A 54 15.50 -14.05 -10.70
N SER A 55 15.95 -14.05 -9.44
CA SER A 55 15.49 -14.95 -8.39
C SER A 55 14.15 -14.57 -7.75
N ALA A 56 13.56 -13.40 -8.09
CA ALA A 56 12.19 -13.06 -7.73
C ALA A 56 11.16 -13.73 -8.64
N VAL A 57 11.60 -14.42 -9.69
CA VAL A 57 10.79 -15.28 -10.55
C VAL A 57 11.29 -16.72 -10.38
N ALA A 58 10.42 -17.62 -9.95
CA ALA A 58 10.72 -19.05 -9.88
C ALA A 58 9.68 -19.83 -10.67
N LYS A 59 10.13 -20.69 -11.59
CA LYS A 59 9.24 -21.55 -12.35
C LYS A 59 8.52 -22.53 -11.42
N GLY A 60 7.26 -22.78 -11.74
CA GLY A 60 6.46 -23.85 -11.14
C GLY A 60 6.88 -25.21 -11.70
N ALA A 61 6.55 -26.28 -10.97
CA ALA A 61 6.75 -27.65 -11.43
C ALA A 61 5.56 -28.18 -12.25
N GLY A 62 4.44 -27.44 -12.31
CA GLY A 62 3.24 -27.84 -13.05
C GLY A 62 3.29 -27.46 -14.53
N GLU A 63 2.58 -28.22 -15.37
CA GLU A 63 2.44 -27.98 -16.81
C GLU A 63 1.56 -26.74 -17.15
N LYS A 64 0.90 -26.14 -16.16
CA LYS A 64 -0.04 -25.03 -16.35
C LYS A 64 0.66 -23.67 -16.31
N LEU A 65 0.23 -22.75 -17.18
CA LEU A 65 0.67 -21.34 -17.28
C LEU A 65 0.26 -20.45 -16.08
N ASN A 66 -0.07 -21.04 -14.92
CA ASN A 66 -0.54 -20.30 -13.75
C ASN A 66 0.62 -19.65 -12.99
N ALA A 67 0.41 -18.44 -12.46
CA ALA A 67 1.41 -17.70 -11.70
C ALA A 67 0.80 -17.03 -10.46
N ASN A 68 1.52 -17.12 -9.34
CA ASN A 68 1.30 -16.35 -8.12
C ASN A 68 2.25 -15.16 -8.10
N MET A 69 1.69 -13.95 -8.16
CA MET A 69 2.44 -12.71 -8.02
C MET A 69 2.11 -12.07 -6.67
N LEU A 70 3.10 -11.99 -5.78
CA LEU A 70 3.00 -11.29 -4.51
C LEU A 70 3.65 -9.91 -4.63
N ILE A 71 2.91 -8.88 -4.27
CA ILE A 71 3.41 -7.52 -4.16
C ILE A 71 3.53 -7.21 -2.66
N THR A 72 4.75 -6.99 -2.16
CA THR A 72 4.97 -6.81 -0.72
C THR A 72 4.51 -5.43 -0.24
N GLY A 73 4.15 -5.30 1.04
CA GLY A 73 3.93 -3.99 1.67
C GLY A 73 5.18 -3.41 2.34
N GLY A 74 5.01 -2.36 3.14
CA GLY A 74 6.09 -1.80 3.95
C GLY A 74 5.85 -0.42 4.55
N GLY A 75 4.61 0.08 4.57
CA GLY A 75 4.29 1.42 5.05
C GLY A 75 4.69 2.55 4.08
N TRP A 76 4.60 3.79 4.53
CA TRP A 76 4.78 4.97 3.69
C TRP A 76 5.86 5.89 4.25
N CYS A 77 6.29 6.84 3.42
CA CYS A 77 6.90 8.07 3.89
C CYS A 77 5.95 9.22 3.54
N ASN A 78 5.77 10.17 4.46
CA ASN A 78 4.65 11.12 4.40
C ASN A 78 5.10 12.56 4.14
N ASN A 79 6.41 12.81 4.13
CA ASN A 79 6.99 14.10 3.81
C ASN A 79 8.42 13.92 3.28
N VAL A 80 8.98 15.00 2.74
CA VAL A 80 10.32 15.00 2.14
C VAL A 80 11.37 14.43 3.11
N THR A 81 11.37 14.85 4.36
CA THR A 81 12.35 14.40 5.37
C THR A 81 12.30 12.89 5.60
N THR A 82 11.10 12.34 5.83
CA THR A 82 10.91 10.89 6.05
C THR A 82 11.23 10.09 4.79
N CYS A 83 10.90 10.59 3.60
CA CYS A 83 11.23 9.92 2.33
C CYS A 83 12.73 9.94 2.05
N VAL A 84 13.41 11.05 2.31
CA VAL A 84 14.87 11.16 2.18
C VAL A 84 15.59 10.22 3.14
N GLY A 85 15.11 10.07 4.37
CA GLY A 85 15.65 9.08 5.31
C GLY A 85 15.41 7.64 4.82
N ARG A 86 14.22 7.36 4.27
CA ARG A 86 13.83 6.03 3.79
C ARG A 86 14.60 5.56 2.56
N LYS A 87 15.04 6.48 1.69
CA LYS A 87 15.72 6.17 0.42
C LYS A 87 16.96 5.27 0.57
N ASN A 88 17.64 5.35 1.72
CA ASN A 88 18.85 4.57 2.00
C ASN A 88 18.55 3.23 2.69
N THR A 89 17.31 2.74 2.64
CA THR A 89 16.89 1.47 3.24
C THR A 89 16.35 0.51 2.19
N ARG A 90 16.18 -0.77 2.55
CA ARG A 90 15.52 -1.78 1.69
C ARG A 90 14.12 -1.40 1.22
N LEU A 91 13.48 -0.44 1.89
CA LEU A 91 12.12 0.03 1.62
C LEU A 91 12.08 1.35 0.83
N GLY A 92 13.23 1.88 0.45
CA GLY A 92 13.38 3.07 -0.40
C GLY A 92 14.38 2.89 -1.55
N SER A 93 15.09 1.76 -1.61
CA SER A 93 16.00 1.46 -2.73
C SER A 93 16.22 -0.05 -2.91
N SER A 94 16.13 -0.51 -4.16
CA SER A 94 16.51 -1.86 -4.59
C SER A 94 18.00 -2.17 -4.34
N LYS A 95 18.88 -1.16 -4.34
CA LYS A 95 20.32 -1.33 -4.04
C LYS A 95 20.58 -1.81 -2.61
N GLN A 96 19.64 -1.55 -1.71
CA GLN A 96 19.68 -1.93 -0.30
C GLN A 96 18.91 -3.22 -0.01
N MET A 97 18.46 -3.92 -1.07
CA MET A 97 17.74 -5.17 -0.96
C MET A 97 18.68 -6.37 -1.05
N LEU A 98 18.40 -7.41 -0.26
CA LEU A 98 19.01 -8.73 -0.45
C LEU A 98 18.78 -9.23 -1.88
N LYS A 99 19.80 -9.80 -2.50
CA LYS A 99 19.75 -10.32 -3.88
C LYS A 99 18.93 -11.61 -4.01
N ALA A 100 18.82 -12.38 -2.94
CA ALA A 100 18.01 -13.59 -2.89
C ALA A 100 17.12 -13.56 -1.64
N ILE A 101 15.91 -14.06 -1.77
CA ILE A 101 14.94 -14.18 -0.68
C ILE A 101 14.24 -15.53 -0.76
N ALA A 102 13.93 -16.10 0.40
CA ALA A 102 13.12 -17.30 0.48
C ALA A 102 11.65 -16.99 0.16
N PHE A 103 10.96 -17.97 -0.41
CA PHE A 103 9.51 -17.93 -0.58
C PHE A 103 8.83 -18.73 0.52
N SER A 104 7.80 -18.14 1.11
CA SER A 104 7.00 -18.66 2.23
C SER A 104 5.51 -18.44 1.95
N GLY A 105 4.65 -19.02 2.78
CA GLY A 105 3.20 -18.86 2.67
C GLY A 105 2.70 -19.24 1.28
N ILE A 106 1.94 -18.35 0.65
CA ILE A 106 1.34 -18.55 -0.68
C ILE A 106 2.36 -18.73 -1.82
N LEU A 107 3.64 -18.39 -1.59
CA LEU A 107 4.73 -18.60 -2.55
C LEU A 107 5.58 -19.84 -2.23
N SER A 108 5.32 -20.55 -1.13
CA SER A 108 6.04 -21.78 -0.81
C SER A 108 5.87 -22.82 -1.92
N ASN A 109 6.94 -23.53 -2.27
CA ASN A 109 6.90 -24.67 -3.20
C ASN A 109 6.68 -26.02 -2.51
N ARG A 110 6.49 -26.03 -1.20
CA ARG A 110 6.24 -27.27 -0.46
C ARG A 110 4.73 -27.45 -0.32
N LYS A 111 4.19 -28.54 -0.84
CA LYS A 111 2.76 -28.87 -0.77
C LYS A 111 2.22 -28.85 0.67
N MET A 112 3.03 -29.24 1.65
CA MET A 112 2.65 -29.18 3.08
C MET A 112 2.34 -27.77 3.59
N PHE A 113 2.90 -26.73 2.96
CA PHE A 113 2.81 -25.33 3.38
C PHE A 113 1.92 -24.49 2.45
N ASN A 114 1.72 -24.96 1.22
CA ASN A 114 0.94 -24.30 0.18
C ASN A 114 0.27 -25.35 -0.73
N PRO A 115 -0.70 -26.12 -0.20
CA PRO A 115 -1.25 -27.29 -0.88
C PRO A 115 -1.89 -26.96 -2.23
N ASP A 116 -2.42 -25.75 -2.37
CA ASP A 116 -3.18 -25.31 -3.55
C ASP A 116 -2.30 -24.76 -4.67
N PHE A 117 -1.21 -24.06 -4.33
CA PHE A 117 -0.41 -23.30 -5.31
C PHE A 117 1.08 -23.66 -5.34
N TYR A 118 1.53 -24.69 -4.62
CA TYR A 118 2.96 -25.02 -4.50
C TYR A 118 3.69 -25.24 -5.84
N ASN A 119 2.96 -25.68 -6.87
CA ASN A 119 3.53 -25.99 -8.19
C ASN A 119 3.34 -24.87 -9.23
N TRP A 120 2.81 -23.70 -8.84
CA TRP A 120 2.62 -22.56 -9.74
C TRP A 120 3.92 -21.77 -9.95
N ASN A 121 3.99 -20.98 -11.02
CA ASN A 121 5.05 -20.00 -11.18
C ASN A 121 4.93 -18.94 -10.07
N ARG A 122 6.05 -18.45 -9.55
CA ARG A 122 6.07 -17.57 -8.38
C ARG A 122 6.84 -16.30 -8.69
N ILE A 123 6.22 -15.16 -8.46
CA ILE A 123 6.78 -13.83 -8.70
C ILE A 123 6.63 -13.01 -7.42
N LYS A 124 7.72 -12.41 -6.93
CA LYS A 124 7.68 -11.52 -5.76
C LYS A 124 8.18 -10.12 -6.11
N VAL A 125 7.28 -9.16 -6.22
CA VAL A 125 7.62 -7.75 -6.42
C VAL A 125 7.84 -7.08 -5.08
N ARG A 126 9.05 -6.56 -4.90
CA ARG A 126 9.47 -5.97 -3.62
C ARG A 126 9.22 -4.47 -3.62
N TYR A 127 8.59 -4.02 -2.56
CA TYR A 127 8.19 -2.64 -2.35
C TYR A 127 9.35 -1.74 -1.94
N CYS A 128 9.51 -0.63 -2.65
CA CYS A 128 10.52 0.38 -2.33
C CYS A 128 10.20 1.80 -2.81
N ASP A 129 9.00 2.07 -3.32
CA ASP A 129 8.57 3.41 -3.76
C ASP A 129 8.09 4.29 -2.60
N GLY A 130 7.62 3.67 -1.50
CA GLY A 130 7.13 4.43 -0.34
C GLY A 130 5.75 5.09 -0.54
N ALA A 131 5.10 4.82 -1.67
CA ALA A 131 3.84 5.43 -2.09
C ALA A 131 2.76 4.39 -2.45
N SER A 132 2.81 3.17 -1.90
CA SER A 132 1.86 2.09 -2.23
C SER A 132 1.68 1.82 -3.72
N PHE A 133 2.77 1.84 -4.49
CA PHE A 133 2.77 1.65 -5.94
C PHE A 133 1.96 2.69 -6.72
N THR A 134 1.69 3.84 -6.11
CA THR A 134 0.99 4.97 -6.75
C THR A 134 1.92 6.12 -7.13
N GLY A 135 3.24 5.93 -7.03
CA GLY A 135 4.24 6.90 -7.49
C GLY A 135 4.60 6.70 -8.97
N ASP A 136 4.71 7.80 -9.72
CA ASP A 136 5.06 7.85 -11.14
C ASP A 136 6.21 8.85 -11.44
N VAL A 137 6.93 9.29 -10.40
CA VAL A 137 8.04 10.25 -10.54
C VAL A 137 9.34 9.69 -10.02
N ALA A 138 10.43 10.02 -10.71
CA ALA A 138 11.79 9.68 -10.30
C ALA A 138 12.28 10.52 -9.11
N ALA A 139 11.68 11.69 -8.87
CA ALA A 139 12.02 12.58 -7.77
C ALA A 139 11.11 12.35 -6.55
N VAL A 140 11.62 12.63 -5.34
CA VAL A 140 10.84 12.52 -4.10
C VAL A 140 9.69 13.53 -4.12
N ASN A 141 8.49 13.05 -4.41
CA ASN A 141 7.25 13.83 -4.38
C ASN A 141 6.19 13.05 -3.57
N PRO A 142 5.62 13.63 -2.51
CA PRO A 142 4.58 12.97 -1.72
C PRO A 142 3.22 12.86 -2.46
N GLY A 143 3.01 13.60 -3.56
CA GLY A 143 1.76 13.64 -4.31
C GLY A 143 1.57 12.43 -5.25
N SER A 144 0.61 11.57 -4.91
CA SER A 144 0.20 10.40 -5.71
C SER A 144 -1.20 10.51 -6.31
N ALA A 145 -1.93 11.60 -6.03
CA ALA A 145 -3.32 11.79 -6.45
C ALA A 145 -3.55 11.62 -7.96
N ARG A 146 -2.58 12.05 -8.80
CA ARG A 146 -2.66 11.94 -10.26
C ARG A 146 -2.69 10.51 -10.80
N ASN A 147 -2.23 9.54 -10.01
CA ASN A 147 -2.15 8.12 -10.39
C ASN A 147 -3.35 7.30 -9.90
N LEU A 148 -4.29 7.94 -9.21
CA LEU A 148 -5.50 7.28 -8.72
C LEU A 148 -6.59 7.24 -9.81
N PRO A 149 -7.52 6.27 -9.77
CA PRO A 149 -8.55 6.12 -10.80
C PRO A 149 -9.40 7.39 -10.97
N PRO A 150 -9.49 7.96 -12.19
CA PRO A 150 -10.33 9.13 -12.47
C PRO A 150 -11.80 8.94 -12.12
N SER A 151 -12.29 7.70 -12.22
CA SER A 151 -13.65 7.31 -11.85
C SER A 151 -13.97 7.48 -10.36
N CYS A 152 -12.93 7.56 -9.51
CA CYS A 152 -13.07 7.87 -8.08
C CYS A 152 -12.71 9.32 -7.79
N THR A 153 -11.59 9.83 -8.30
CA THR A 153 -11.12 11.18 -7.98
C THR A 153 -12.00 12.30 -8.54
N SER A 154 -12.81 12.01 -9.58
CA SER A 154 -13.86 12.93 -10.05
C SER A 154 -15.05 13.08 -9.10
N LYS A 155 -15.21 12.16 -8.13
CA LYS A 155 -16.36 12.12 -7.20
C LYS A 155 -15.97 12.31 -5.74
N LEU A 156 -14.75 11.93 -5.39
CA LEU A 156 -14.24 11.87 -4.03
C LEU A 156 -12.87 12.52 -3.95
N ARG A 157 -12.50 12.96 -2.74
CA ARG A 157 -11.13 13.41 -2.48
C ARG A 157 -10.14 12.29 -2.79
N PRO A 158 -8.96 12.58 -3.39
CA PRO A 158 -7.99 11.56 -3.77
C PRO A 158 -7.66 10.56 -2.66
N GLY A 159 -7.47 11.04 -1.43
CA GLY A 159 -7.20 10.18 -0.27
C GLY A 159 -8.23 9.09 0.00
N LEU A 160 -9.50 9.33 -0.32
CA LEU A 160 -10.56 8.34 -0.16
C LEU A 160 -10.44 7.20 -1.18
N CYS A 161 -9.82 7.44 -2.33
CA CYS A 161 -9.62 6.44 -3.37
C CYS A 161 -8.54 5.38 -3.02
N PHE A 162 -7.87 5.51 -1.87
CA PHE A 162 -7.04 4.42 -1.33
C PHE A 162 -7.85 3.38 -0.56
N PHE A 163 -9.10 3.69 -0.21
CA PHE A 163 -9.89 2.84 0.66
C PHE A 163 -10.81 1.92 -0.16
N PRO A 164 -10.76 0.59 0.08
CA PRO A 164 -11.54 -0.38 -0.67
C PRO A 164 -13.05 -0.09 -0.69
N GLN A 165 -13.63 0.47 0.38
CA GLN A 165 -15.07 0.75 0.42
C GLN A 165 -15.55 1.71 -0.69
N TYR A 166 -14.66 2.53 -1.25
CA TYR A 166 -15.00 3.46 -2.34
C TYR A 166 -14.59 2.97 -3.72
N MET A 167 -13.67 1.99 -3.78
CA MET A 167 -12.99 1.61 -5.02
C MET A 167 -13.22 0.18 -5.46
N ALA A 168 -13.40 -0.75 -4.52
CA ALA A 168 -13.56 -2.16 -4.83
C ALA A 168 -14.81 -2.44 -5.67
N SER A 169 -15.86 -1.60 -5.56
CA SER A 169 -17.03 -1.69 -6.43
C SER A 169 -16.69 -1.50 -7.92
N GLN A 170 -15.68 -0.68 -8.23
CA GLN A 170 -15.28 -0.31 -9.59
C GLN A 170 -14.28 -1.29 -10.23
N ILE A 171 -13.70 -2.20 -9.45
CA ILE A 171 -12.79 -3.24 -9.95
C ILE A 171 -13.59 -4.26 -10.77
N ARG A 172 -13.20 -4.43 -12.04
CA ARG A 172 -13.84 -5.38 -12.98
C ARG A 172 -13.22 -6.77 -12.95
N THR A 173 -11.93 -6.85 -12.63
CA THR A 173 -11.21 -8.13 -12.51
C THR A 173 -11.72 -8.90 -11.29
N ARG A 174 -11.76 -10.23 -11.38
CA ARG A 174 -12.06 -11.07 -10.22
C ARG A 174 -11.06 -10.78 -9.11
N ILE A 175 -11.56 -10.48 -7.92
CA ILE A 175 -10.74 -10.14 -6.77
C ILE A 175 -11.18 -10.97 -5.57
N PHE A 176 -10.20 -11.45 -4.82
CA PHE A 176 -10.43 -12.18 -3.58
C PHE A 176 -9.73 -11.42 -2.45
N PHE A 177 -10.51 -10.92 -1.49
CA PHE A 177 -9.98 -10.17 -0.35
C PHE A 177 -9.62 -11.13 0.79
N VAL A 178 -8.40 -11.04 1.31
CA VAL A 178 -8.00 -11.72 2.55
C VAL A 178 -7.64 -10.63 3.55
N ASN A 179 -8.33 -10.58 4.68
CA ASN A 179 -8.01 -9.60 5.72
C ASN A 179 -8.47 -10.06 7.10
N ALA A 180 -7.68 -9.76 8.12
CA ALA A 180 -8.06 -9.95 9.51
C ALA A 180 -9.04 -8.86 9.93
N ALA A 181 -10.17 -9.22 10.53
CA ALA A 181 -11.12 -8.23 11.07
C ALA A 181 -10.52 -7.41 12.22
N TYR A 182 -9.48 -7.94 12.87
CA TYR A 182 -8.66 -7.25 13.87
C TYR A 182 -7.23 -7.09 13.37
N ASP A 183 -7.06 -6.52 12.16
CA ASP A 183 -5.73 -6.28 11.62
C ASP A 183 -4.87 -5.47 12.60
N SER A 184 -3.77 -6.08 13.05
CA SER A 184 -2.95 -5.52 14.12
C SER A 184 -2.28 -4.22 13.71
N TRP A 185 -2.01 -4.02 12.42
CA TRP A 185 -1.45 -2.77 11.91
C TRP A 185 -2.49 -1.66 11.91
N GLN A 186 -3.72 -1.92 11.46
CA GLN A 186 -4.81 -0.95 11.51
C GLN A 186 -5.14 -0.55 12.95
N ILE A 187 -5.17 -1.50 13.89
CA ILE A 187 -5.41 -1.18 15.30
C ILE A 187 -4.31 -0.27 15.85
N LYS A 188 -3.05 -0.57 15.55
CA LYS A 188 -1.90 0.22 16.01
C LYS A 188 -1.81 1.63 15.40
N ASN A 189 -2.17 1.77 14.13
CA ASN A 189 -1.88 3.00 13.37
C ASN A 189 -3.14 3.83 13.04
N ILE A 190 -4.33 3.25 13.15
CA ILE A 190 -5.59 3.92 12.80
C ILE A 190 -6.51 4.04 14.01
N LEU A 191 -6.77 2.94 14.74
CA LEU A 191 -7.66 2.96 15.90
C LEU A 191 -7.01 3.66 17.11
N ALA A 192 -5.77 3.30 17.43
CA ALA A 192 -5.04 3.82 18.59
C ALA A 192 -3.63 4.34 18.23
N PRO A 193 -3.49 5.27 17.26
CA PRO A 193 -2.21 5.89 16.94
C PRO A 193 -1.71 6.72 18.13
N GLY A 194 -0.40 6.95 18.22
CA GLY A 194 0.18 7.71 19.33
C GLY A 194 -0.40 9.12 19.50
N VAL A 195 -0.85 9.75 18.42
CA VAL A 195 -1.54 11.07 18.47
C VAL A 195 -2.93 11.01 19.12
N ALA A 196 -3.61 9.86 19.07
CA ALA A 196 -4.90 9.64 19.71
C ALA A 196 -4.78 8.96 21.09
N ASP A 197 -3.58 8.47 21.44
CA ASP A 197 -3.24 7.82 22.70
C ASP A 197 -2.02 8.50 23.35
N PRO A 198 -2.11 9.80 23.72
CA PRO A 198 -0.96 10.57 24.21
C PRO A 198 -0.40 10.04 25.54
N HIS A 199 -1.21 9.32 26.31
CA HIS A 199 -0.80 8.71 27.57
C HIS A 199 -0.34 7.25 27.42
N GLY A 200 -0.34 6.70 26.19
CA GLY A 200 0.15 5.35 25.93
C GLY A 200 -0.68 4.23 26.57
N THR A 201 -1.96 4.50 26.86
CA THR A 201 -2.88 3.57 27.51
C THR A 201 -3.11 2.29 26.70
N TRP A 202 -2.90 2.35 25.39
CA TRP A 202 -3.04 1.19 24.50
C TRP A 202 -1.72 0.44 24.26
N ASN A 203 -0.60 0.86 24.83
CA ASN A 203 0.71 0.28 24.51
C ASN A 203 0.78 -1.23 24.79
N GLU A 204 0.33 -1.67 25.97
CA GLU A 204 0.32 -3.09 26.34
C GLU A 204 -0.70 -3.88 25.52
N CYS A 205 -1.91 -3.33 25.32
CA CYS A 205 -2.97 -3.91 24.50
C CYS A 205 -2.55 -4.09 23.02
N LYS A 206 -1.78 -3.14 22.46
CA LYS A 206 -1.21 -3.22 21.11
C LYS A 206 -0.16 -4.33 20.98
N LEU A 207 0.53 -4.69 22.06
CA LEU A 207 1.55 -5.74 22.07
C LEU A 207 0.92 -7.12 22.24
N ASP A 208 0.00 -7.25 23.20
CA ASP A 208 -0.78 -8.45 23.43
C ASP A 208 -2.24 -8.08 23.76
N ILE A 209 -3.16 -8.57 22.94
CA ILE A 209 -4.60 -8.29 23.09
C ILE A 209 -5.17 -8.81 24.42
N LYS A 210 -4.49 -9.76 25.09
CA LYS A 210 -4.88 -10.26 26.41
C LYS A 210 -4.76 -9.20 27.50
N ASN A 211 -3.92 -8.18 27.29
CA ASN A 211 -3.73 -7.07 28.23
C ASN A 211 -4.70 -5.91 27.99
N CYS A 212 -5.62 -6.03 27.03
CA CYS A 212 -6.61 -5.00 26.78
C CYS A 212 -7.66 -4.95 27.89
N SER A 213 -8.01 -3.74 28.32
CA SER A 213 -9.14 -3.52 29.21
C SER A 213 -10.47 -3.83 28.49
N PRO A 214 -11.57 -4.08 29.23
CA PRO A 214 -12.89 -4.29 28.62
C PRO A 214 -13.31 -3.15 27.68
N THR A 215 -12.96 -1.91 28.00
CA THR A 215 -13.24 -0.74 27.16
C THR A 215 -12.42 -0.75 25.86
N GLN A 216 -11.16 -1.16 25.91
CA GLN A 216 -10.31 -1.29 24.72
C GLN A 216 -10.79 -2.41 23.80
N LEU A 217 -11.14 -3.56 24.38
CA LEU A 217 -11.73 -4.68 23.65
C LEU A 217 -13.04 -4.26 22.98
N LYS A 218 -13.89 -3.51 23.70
CA LYS A 218 -15.13 -2.96 23.14
C LYS A 218 -14.85 -2.04 21.96
N ALA A 219 -13.89 -1.12 22.07
CA ALA A 219 -13.51 -0.24 20.97
C ALA A 219 -12.98 -1.01 19.75
N MET A 220 -12.21 -2.09 19.95
CA MET A 220 -11.77 -2.98 18.87
C MET A 220 -12.94 -3.71 18.20
N GLN A 221 -13.89 -4.21 18.99
CA GLN A 221 -15.10 -4.85 18.47
C GLN A 221 -15.96 -3.88 17.66
N ASP A 222 -16.13 -2.65 18.13
CA ASP A 222 -16.89 -1.63 17.41
C ASP A 222 -16.18 -1.21 16.11
N PHE A 223 -14.83 -1.15 16.12
CA PHE A 223 -14.03 -0.94 14.92
C PHE A 223 -14.22 -2.08 13.90
N ARG A 224 -14.23 -3.34 14.35
CA ARG A 224 -14.53 -4.50 13.50
C ARG A 224 -15.93 -4.41 12.89
N VAL A 225 -16.94 -4.00 13.65
CA VAL A 225 -18.31 -3.86 13.12
C VAL A 225 -18.36 -2.82 12.00
N GLN A 226 -17.66 -1.69 12.15
CA GLN A 226 -17.55 -0.69 11.09
C GLN A 226 -16.84 -1.24 9.85
N PHE A 227 -15.75 -1.98 10.02
CA PHE A 227 -15.05 -2.64 8.92
C PHE A 227 -15.96 -3.61 8.16
N LEU A 228 -16.65 -4.52 8.88
CA LEU A 228 -17.58 -5.48 8.28
C LEU A 228 -18.74 -4.80 7.55
N SER A 229 -19.27 -3.71 8.11
CA SER A 229 -20.31 -2.90 7.46
C SER A 229 -19.80 -2.27 6.16
N ALA A 230 -18.57 -1.73 6.16
CA ALA A 230 -17.98 -1.09 4.99
C ALA A 230 -17.73 -2.07 3.83
N ILE A 231 -17.38 -3.32 4.12
CA ILE A 231 -17.19 -4.36 3.11
C ILE A 231 -18.48 -5.10 2.74
N GLY A 232 -19.54 -4.95 3.53
CA GLY A 232 -20.85 -5.57 3.30
C GLY A 232 -21.42 -5.24 1.91
N GLY A 233 -21.19 -4.04 1.39
CA GLY A 233 -21.62 -3.65 0.04
C GLY A 233 -20.96 -4.43 -1.11
N MET A 234 -19.96 -5.28 -0.83
CA MET A 234 -19.33 -6.16 -1.81
C MET A 234 -19.88 -7.60 -1.77
N THR A 235 -20.67 -7.94 -0.75
CA THR A 235 -21.26 -9.27 -0.59
C THR A 235 -22.30 -9.55 -1.68
N GLY A 236 -22.32 -10.79 -2.18
CA GLY A 236 -23.24 -11.21 -3.24
C GLY A 236 -22.79 -10.91 -4.68
N CYS A 237 -21.61 -10.31 -4.89
CA CYS A 237 -21.05 -10.13 -6.23
C CYS A 237 -20.22 -11.36 -6.65
N PRO A 238 -20.52 -12.05 -7.78
CA PRO A 238 -19.81 -13.27 -8.18
C PRO A 238 -18.34 -13.04 -8.58
N LEU A 239 -17.94 -11.79 -8.82
CA LEU A 239 -16.56 -11.43 -9.13
C LEU A 239 -15.73 -11.08 -7.89
N LYS A 240 -16.34 -11.04 -6.70
CA LYS A 240 -15.72 -10.58 -5.46
C LYS A 240 -15.89 -11.63 -4.37
N GLY A 241 -14.79 -12.32 -4.08
CA GLY A 241 -14.70 -13.22 -2.93
C GLY A 241 -14.03 -12.53 -1.74
N MET A 242 -14.27 -13.03 -0.53
CA MET A 242 -13.55 -12.56 0.65
C MET A 242 -13.38 -13.68 1.67
N PHE A 243 -12.26 -13.66 2.38
CA PHE A 243 -11.97 -14.43 3.57
C PHE A 243 -11.60 -13.45 4.67
N ILE A 244 -12.49 -13.30 5.65
CA ILE A 244 -12.34 -12.36 6.75
C ILE A 244 -12.39 -13.14 8.05
N ASP A 245 -11.24 -13.42 8.64
CA ASP A 245 -11.17 -14.06 9.95
C ASP A 245 -11.20 -13.04 11.09
N SER A 246 -11.20 -13.56 12.32
CA SER A 246 -11.19 -12.75 13.54
C SER A 246 -9.86 -12.87 14.28
N CYS A 247 -8.76 -13.15 13.58
CA CYS A 247 -7.42 -13.21 14.15
C CYS A 247 -6.85 -11.80 14.37
N TYR A 248 -5.96 -11.65 15.35
CA TYR A 248 -5.15 -10.45 15.53
C TYR A 248 -3.84 -10.60 14.75
N ALA A 249 -3.89 -10.36 13.43
CA ALA A 249 -2.80 -10.66 12.50
C ALA A 249 -2.56 -9.50 11.51
N HIS A 250 -1.47 -9.57 10.73
CA HIS A 250 -1.16 -8.65 9.63
C HIS A 250 -0.36 -9.39 8.55
N CYS A 251 -0.54 -9.06 7.26
CA CYS A 251 0.13 -9.70 6.10
C CYS A 251 -0.08 -11.22 5.97
N GLN A 252 -1.35 -11.67 5.97
CA GLN A 252 -1.70 -13.08 6.15
C GLN A 252 -1.14 -14.07 5.12
N THR A 253 -0.97 -13.66 3.87
CA THR A 253 -0.57 -14.55 2.78
C THR A 253 0.95 -14.73 2.64
N GLU A 254 1.74 -13.83 3.24
CA GLU A 254 3.21 -13.81 3.07
C GLU A 254 3.92 -14.72 4.08
N MET A 255 3.46 -14.74 5.34
CA MET A 255 4.08 -15.52 6.42
C MET A 255 3.42 -16.89 6.55
N GLN A 256 4.20 -17.91 6.89
CA GLN A 256 3.68 -19.27 6.98
C GLN A 256 2.68 -19.39 8.13
N GLU A 257 3.01 -18.76 9.25
CA GLU A 257 2.28 -18.74 10.51
C GLU A 257 0.86 -18.19 10.35
N THR A 258 0.67 -17.27 9.41
CA THR A 258 -0.63 -16.63 9.15
C THR A 258 -1.34 -17.19 7.91
N TRP A 259 -0.64 -17.96 7.07
CA TRP A 259 -1.17 -18.55 5.84
C TRP A 259 -1.76 -19.94 6.07
N LEU A 260 -0.98 -20.84 6.67
CA LEU A 260 -1.40 -22.22 6.90
C LEU A 260 -0.62 -22.85 8.06
N MET A 261 -1.35 -23.16 9.12
CA MET A 261 -0.92 -23.82 10.35
C MET A 261 -1.92 -24.92 10.74
N ALA A 262 -1.52 -25.80 11.67
CA ALA A 262 -2.36 -26.92 12.10
C ALA A 262 -3.69 -26.48 12.76
N ASP A 263 -3.71 -25.29 13.36
CA ASP A 263 -4.86 -24.66 14.00
C ASP A 263 -5.57 -23.64 13.10
N SER A 264 -5.23 -23.58 11.81
CA SER A 264 -5.88 -22.67 10.88
C SER A 264 -7.39 -22.96 10.76
N PRO A 265 -8.24 -21.93 10.70
CA PRO A 265 -9.67 -22.10 10.54
C PRO A 265 -9.98 -22.84 9.23
N VAL A 266 -10.84 -23.85 9.32
CA VAL A 266 -11.27 -24.69 8.19
C VAL A 266 -12.69 -24.31 7.80
N LEU A 267 -12.90 -23.95 6.53
CA LEU A 267 -14.23 -23.73 5.97
C LEU A 267 -14.77 -25.07 5.42
N ASN A 268 -15.92 -25.51 5.93
CA ASN A 268 -16.68 -26.66 5.43
C ASN A 268 -15.89 -27.99 5.29
N LYS A 269 -14.98 -28.28 6.24
CA LYS A 269 -14.12 -29.49 6.26
C LYS A 269 -13.15 -29.64 5.07
N THR A 270 -12.98 -28.60 4.26
CA THR A 270 -11.93 -28.49 3.24
C THR A 270 -10.91 -27.46 3.67
N HIS A 271 -9.63 -27.83 3.66
CA HIS A 271 -8.56 -26.85 3.78
C HIS A 271 -8.60 -25.97 2.53
N GLN A 272 -9.13 -24.75 2.71
CA GLN A 272 -9.29 -23.63 1.77
C GLN A 272 -10.56 -23.54 0.90
N LEU A 273 -11.07 -22.30 0.91
CA LEU A 273 -11.60 -21.51 -0.21
C LEU A 273 -12.57 -22.20 -1.18
N GLU A 274 -13.83 -22.34 -0.75
CA GLU A 274 -14.98 -22.13 -1.61
C GLU A 274 -16.16 -21.64 -0.75
N GLN A 275 -17.01 -20.81 -1.35
CA GLN A 275 -18.05 -19.97 -0.73
C GLN A 275 -19.07 -20.76 0.12
#